data_AF-A0A8S0FLZ3-F1
#
_entry.id   AF-A0A8S0FLZ3-F1
#
_cell.length_a   1.000
_cell.length_b   1.000
_cell.length_c   1.000
_cell.angle_alpha   90.00
_cell.angle_beta   90.00
_cell.angle_gamma   90.00
#
_symmetry.space_group_name_H-M   'P 1'
#
loop_
_entity.id
_entity.type
_entity.pdbx_description
1 polymer ?
#
loop_
_entity_poly.entity_id
_entity_poly.type
_entity_poly.pdbx_seq_one_letter_code
_entity_poly.pdbx_strand_id
1 'polypeptide(L)'
;MIIERTYNSTQAQQCPTETHICFTRMDGDRLVIHASTQVPWHLRRQVARLVGMKQHKVHVIKERVGGGFGSKQDILLEEVCAWATCVTGRPVLFRYTREEEFIANTSRHVAKVTVKLGAKKDGRLTAVKMDFRANTGPYGNHSLTVPCNGPALSLPLYP
;
A
#
# COMPACT_ATOMS: atom_id res chain seq x y z
N MET A 1 -9.88 -36.00 13.99
CA MET A 1 -10.59 -34.83 14.54
C MET A 1 -10.71 -33.79 13.44
N ILE A 2 -11.85 -33.10 13.37
CA ILE A 2 -12.04 -31.95 12.47
C ILE A 2 -12.41 -30.77 13.35
N ILE A 3 -11.73 -29.64 13.17
CA ILE A 3 -12.04 -28.38 13.85
C ILE A 3 -12.29 -27.32 12.78
N GLU A 4 -13.33 -26.51 12.98
CA GLU A 4 -13.64 -25.37 12.15
C GLU A 4 -13.81 -24.14 13.04
N ARG A 5 -13.09 -23.06 12.72
CA ARG A 5 -13.14 -21.80 13.48
C ARG A 5 -13.07 -20.61 12.54
N THR A 6 -13.71 -19.52 12.96
CA THR A 6 -13.66 -18.23 12.26
C THR A 6 -12.96 -17.20 13.12
N TYR A 7 -12.06 -16.45 12.49
CA TYR A 7 -11.26 -15.39 13.10
C TYR A 7 -11.51 -14.08 12.38
N ASN A 8 -11.52 -12.98 13.12
CA ASN A 8 -11.68 -11.64 12.57
C ASN A 8 -10.48 -10.79 12.96
N SER A 9 -9.93 -10.03 12.03
CA SER A 9 -8.96 -8.98 12.33
C SER A 9 -9.66 -7.64 12.50
N THR A 10 -8.97 -6.69 13.13
CA THR A 10 -9.42 -5.29 13.20
C THR A 10 -8.69 -4.44 12.17
N GLN A 11 -9.21 -3.24 11.93
CA GLN A 11 -8.51 -2.24 11.15
C GLN A 11 -7.29 -1.75 11.94
N ALA A 12 -6.16 -1.60 11.25
CA ALA A 12 -4.92 -1.14 11.87
C ALA A 12 -4.19 -0.19 10.92
N GLN A 13 -3.72 0.92 11.47
CA GLN A 13 -2.89 1.87 10.75
C GLN A 13 -1.40 1.59 11.00
N GLN A 14 -0.59 1.85 9.98
CA GLN A 14 0.85 1.60 9.94
C GLN A 14 1.61 2.58 10.84
N CYS A 15 1.05 3.76 11.08
CA CYS A 15 1.58 4.81 11.95
C CYS A 15 3.09 5.07 11.79
N PRO A 16 3.62 5.25 10.57
CA PRO A 16 5.02 5.66 10.41
C PRO A 16 5.26 6.98 11.14
N THR A 17 6.41 7.12 11.79
CA THR A 17 6.76 8.33 12.56
C THR A 17 6.75 9.56 11.65
N GLU A 18 7.26 9.42 10.43
CA GLU A 18 7.14 10.40 9.36
C GLU A 18 5.82 10.22 8.61
N THR A 19 4.96 11.25 8.63
CA THR A 19 3.74 11.32 7.80
C THR A 19 4.09 11.40 6.32
N HIS A 20 3.14 11.12 5.43
CA HIS A 20 3.39 11.27 4.02
C HIS A 20 3.77 12.72 3.66
N ILE A 21 4.83 12.84 2.87
CA ILE A 21 5.43 14.11 2.47
C ILE A 21 6.04 13.99 1.08
N CYS A 22 5.85 15.05 0.29
CA CYS A 22 6.34 15.17 -1.06
C CYS A 22 6.78 16.61 -1.33
N PHE A 23 7.93 16.77 -1.98
CA PHE A 23 8.38 18.05 -2.51
C PHE A 23 8.64 17.92 -4.00
N THR A 24 8.08 18.83 -4.79
CA THR A 24 8.20 18.82 -6.24
C THR A 24 8.69 20.17 -6.74
N ARG A 25 9.46 20.14 -7.83
CA ARG A 25 9.92 21.33 -8.54
C ARG A 25 10.15 21.03 -10.01
N MET A 26 10.13 22.06 -10.83
CA MET A 26 10.65 21.98 -12.20
C MET A 26 12.17 22.16 -12.20
N ASP A 27 12.84 21.47 -13.13
CA ASP A 27 14.27 21.59 -13.46
C ASP A 27 14.38 21.68 -14.99
N GLY A 28 14.29 22.91 -15.51
CA GLY A 28 14.01 23.13 -16.92
C GLY A 28 12.67 22.51 -17.32
N ASP A 29 12.68 21.57 -18.25
CA ASP A 29 11.50 20.84 -18.72
C ASP A 29 11.25 19.51 -17.99
N ARG A 30 11.99 19.26 -16.90
CA ARG A 30 11.91 18.04 -16.10
C ARG A 30 11.22 18.28 -14.78
N LEU A 31 10.22 17.46 -14.44
CA LEU A 31 9.62 17.43 -13.12
C LEU A 31 10.49 16.60 -12.18
N VAL A 32 10.93 17.18 -11.07
CA VAL A 32 11.67 16.50 -10.00
C VAL A 32 10.76 16.33 -8.79
N ILE A 33 10.73 15.12 -8.23
CA ILE A 33 9.86 14.71 -7.13
C ILE A 33 10.72 14.07 -6.05
N HIS A 34 10.89 14.77 -4.92
CA HIS A 34 11.44 14.20 -3.70
C HIS A 34 10.29 13.59 -2.90
N ALA A 35 10.27 12.26 -2.81
CA ALA A 35 9.13 11.53 -2.25
C ALA A 35 9.55 10.60 -1.11
N SER A 36 8.77 10.63 -0.04
CA SER A 36 8.76 9.59 0.98
C SER A 36 7.92 8.40 0.47
N THR A 37 8.52 7.55 -0.38
CA THR A 37 7.83 6.43 -1.05
C THR A 37 8.59 5.10 -0.98
N GLN A 38 7.88 3.98 -1.03
CA GLN A 38 8.44 2.63 -1.19
C GLN A 38 8.49 2.19 -2.66
N VAL A 39 7.88 2.93 -3.58
CA VAL A 39 7.67 2.50 -4.97
C VAL A 39 8.06 3.57 -6.00
N PRO A 40 9.28 4.11 -5.98
CA PRO A 40 9.66 5.28 -6.80
C PRO A 40 9.43 5.10 -8.30
N TRP A 41 9.58 3.87 -8.81
CA TRP A 41 9.33 3.55 -10.21
C TRP A 41 7.84 3.55 -10.58
N HIS A 42 6.97 3.06 -9.67
CA HIS A 42 5.52 3.11 -9.87
C HIS A 42 5.05 4.55 -9.80
N LEU A 43 5.55 5.30 -8.81
CA LEU A 43 5.28 6.72 -8.67
C LEU A 43 5.63 7.48 -9.95
N ARG A 44 6.85 7.30 -10.48
CA ARG A 44 7.30 7.94 -11.72
C ARG A 44 6.35 7.63 -12.89
N ARG A 45 5.96 6.35 -13.05
CA ARG A 45 5.09 5.92 -14.13
C ARG A 45 3.70 6.55 -14.03
N GLN A 46 3.11 6.57 -12.85
CA GLN A 46 1.75 7.07 -12.63
C GLN A 46 1.69 8.60 -12.74
N VAL A 47 2.63 9.30 -12.11
CA VAL A 47 2.68 10.77 -12.19
C VAL A 47 2.93 11.23 -13.62
N ALA A 48 3.88 10.62 -14.34
CA ALA A 48 4.14 10.97 -15.75
C ALA A 48 2.87 10.89 -16.61
N ARG A 49 2.06 9.83 -16.43
CA ARG A 49 0.77 9.70 -17.11
C ARG A 49 -0.20 10.80 -16.68
N LEU A 50 -0.31 11.08 -15.39
CA LEU A 50 -1.27 12.04 -14.84
C LEU A 50 -0.98 13.48 -15.28
N VAL A 51 0.30 13.90 -15.27
CA VAL A 51 0.69 15.26 -15.67
C VAL A 51 0.96 15.41 -17.18
N GLY A 52 0.72 14.35 -17.98
CA GLY A 52 0.90 14.39 -19.43
C GLY A 52 2.36 14.48 -19.89
N MET A 53 3.33 14.03 -19.07
CA MET A 53 4.76 14.08 -19.38
C MET A 53 5.30 12.71 -19.81
N LYS A 54 6.33 12.70 -20.67
CA LYS A 54 7.09 11.48 -20.95
C LYS A 54 7.81 11.03 -19.67
N GLN A 55 7.85 9.74 -19.36
CA GLN A 55 8.45 9.22 -18.11
C GLN A 55 9.90 9.67 -17.88
N HIS A 56 10.71 9.86 -18.94
CA HIS A 56 12.09 10.34 -18.78
C HIS A 56 12.19 11.80 -18.32
N LYS A 57 11.11 12.58 -18.49
CA LYS A 57 10.97 13.95 -17.99
C LYS A 57 10.46 14.00 -16.54
N VAL A 58 10.25 12.85 -15.89
CA VAL A 58 9.92 12.78 -14.46
C VAL A 58 11.07 12.10 -13.71
N HIS A 59 11.68 12.81 -12.76
CA HIS A 59 12.73 12.31 -11.89
C HIS A 59 12.17 12.14 -10.47
N VAL A 60 12.01 10.89 -10.03
CA VAL A 60 11.68 10.61 -8.63
C VAL A 60 12.96 10.35 -7.84
N ILE A 61 13.20 11.15 -6.82
CA ILE A 61 14.24 10.97 -5.82
C ILE A 61 13.56 10.35 -4.59
N LYS A 62 13.91 9.10 -4.30
CA LYS A 62 13.41 8.40 -3.12
C LYS A 62 14.28 8.79 -1.92
N GLU A 63 13.75 9.64 -1.08
CA GLU A 63 14.46 10.07 0.13
C GLU A 63 14.58 8.95 1.16
N ARG A 64 15.32 9.21 2.24
CA ARG A 64 15.26 8.33 3.42
C ARG A 64 13.85 8.40 4.01
N VAL A 65 13.18 7.25 4.08
CA VAL A 65 11.77 7.16 4.49
C VAL A 65 11.70 6.85 5.99
N GLY A 66 11.02 7.70 6.76
CA GLY A 66 10.83 7.59 8.22
C GLY A 66 9.75 6.57 8.62
N GLY A 67 9.81 5.38 8.02
CA GLY A 67 8.82 4.31 8.16
C GLY A 67 7.78 4.33 7.05
N GLY A 68 7.30 3.14 6.65
CA GLY A 68 6.27 2.98 5.62
C GLY A 68 5.37 1.78 5.88
N PHE A 69 5.94 0.61 6.24
CA PHE A 69 5.19 -0.59 6.64
C PHE A 69 4.06 -0.99 5.66
N GLY A 70 4.23 -0.67 4.37
CA GLY A 70 3.27 -0.94 3.31
C GLY A 70 2.43 0.27 2.90
N SER A 71 2.22 1.27 3.77
CA SER A 71 1.36 2.41 3.45
C SER A 71 1.93 3.33 2.37
N LYS A 72 3.26 3.40 2.26
CA LYS A 72 3.97 4.20 1.25
C LYS A 72 4.19 3.44 -0.07
N GLN A 73 3.43 2.37 -0.31
CA GLN A 73 3.40 1.65 -1.59
C GLN A 73 2.34 2.19 -2.55
N ASP A 74 1.35 2.91 -2.02
CA ASP A 74 0.36 3.64 -2.81
C ASP A 74 0.91 5.03 -3.19
N ILE A 75 0.29 5.66 -4.19
CA ILE A 75 0.52 7.07 -4.55
C ILE A 75 -0.70 7.83 -4.03
N LEU A 76 -0.49 8.73 -3.06
CA LEU A 76 -1.59 9.33 -2.28
C LEU A 76 -1.59 10.85 -2.29
N LEU A 77 -0.42 11.48 -2.36
CA LEU A 77 -0.31 12.93 -2.48
C LEU A 77 0.65 13.39 -3.56
N GLU A 78 1.57 12.53 -3.98
CA GLU A 78 2.68 12.90 -4.85
C GLU A 78 2.18 13.36 -6.22
N GLU A 79 1.07 12.78 -6.68
CA GLU A 79 0.39 13.15 -7.91
C GLU A 79 -0.25 14.54 -7.83
N VAL A 80 -0.84 14.91 -6.69
CA VAL A 80 -1.42 16.23 -6.47
C VAL A 80 -0.32 17.29 -6.37
N CYS A 81 0.76 16.97 -5.64
CA CYS A 81 1.94 17.82 -5.49
C CYS A 81 2.62 18.09 -6.85
N ALA A 82 2.81 17.04 -7.63
CA ALA A 82 3.34 17.10 -8.99
C ALA A 82 2.45 17.93 -9.94
N TRP A 83 1.14 17.67 -9.94
CA TRP A 83 0.19 18.42 -10.77
C TRP A 83 0.21 19.91 -10.42
N ALA A 84 0.17 20.25 -9.13
CA ALA A 84 0.23 21.65 -8.68
C ALA A 84 1.53 22.33 -9.12
N THR A 85 2.67 21.64 -9.08
CA THR A 85 3.94 22.17 -9.59
C THR A 85 3.91 22.41 -11.09
N CYS A 86 3.35 21.47 -11.87
CA CYS A 86 3.24 21.61 -13.31
C CYS A 86 2.33 22.76 -13.73
N VAL A 87 1.21 22.94 -13.03
CA VAL A 87 0.24 24.02 -13.31
C VAL A 87 0.77 25.39 -12.90
N THR A 88 1.41 25.48 -11.75
CA THR A 88 1.86 26.79 -11.20
C THR A 88 3.26 27.18 -11.66
N GLY A 89 4.07 26.23 -12.14
CA GLY A 89 5.50 26.43 -12.40
C GLY A 89 6.33 26.67 -11.14
N ARG A 90 5.75 26.55 -9.94
CA ARG A 90 6.41 26.84 -8.66
C ARG A 90 6.72 25.55 -7.91
N PRO A 91 7.81 25.51 -7.12
CA PRO A 91 8.04 24.38 -6.22
C PRO A 91 6.88 24.24 -5.21
N VAL A 92 6.46 23.01 -4.95
CA VAL A 92 5.39 22.69 -4.01
C VAL A 92 5.90 21.70 -2.98
N LEU A 93 5.67 21.99 -1.70
CA LEU A 93 5.82 21.04 -0.61
C LEU A 93 4.42 20.69 -0.13
N PHE A 94 4.10 19.40 -0.11
CA PHE A 94 2.84 18.91 0.45
C PHE A 94 3.14 17.81 1.47
N ARG A 95 2.59 17.97 2.67
CA ARG A 95 2.76 17.07 3.80
C ARG A 95 1.41 16.88 4.47
N TYR A 96 1.07 15.65 4.79
CA TYR A 96 -0.06 15.37 5.67
C TYR A 96 0.27 15.72 7.13
N THR A 97 -0.68 16.34 7.79
CA THR A 97 -0.80 16.30 9.25
C THR A 97 -1.01 14.85 9.72
N ARG A 98 -0.85 14.60 11.02
CA ARG A 98 -1.11 13.26 11.55
C ARG A 98 -2.58 12.86 11.40
N GLU A 99 -3.51 13.81 11.51
CA GLU A 99 -4.93 13.55 11.32
C GLU A 99 -5.24 13.16 9.87
N GLU A 100 -4.75 13.92 8.89
CA GLU A 100 -4.89 13.58 7.47
C GLU A 100 -4.26 12.21 7.16
N GLU A 101 -3.13 11.87 7.79
CA GLU A 101 -2.51 10.54 7.67
C GLU A 101 -3.43 9.40 8.16
N PHE A 102 -4.33 9.63 9.11
CA PHE A 102 -5.32 8.63 9.51
C PHE A 102 -6.54 8.58 8.58
N ILE A 103 -6.90 9.71 7.96
CA ILE A 103 -8.10 9.84 7.13
C ILE A 103 -7.84 9.39 5.69
N ALA A 104 -6.72 9.83 5.10
CA ALA A 104 -6.45 9.71 3.66
C ALA A 104 -5.59 8.49 3.29
N ASN A 105 -4.89 7.89 4.24
CA ASN A 105 -3.97 6.79 3.98
C ASN A 105 -4.68 5.42 3.98
N THR A 106 -4.08 4.43 3.30
CA THR A 106 -4.55 3.06 3.31
C THR A 106 -4.19 2.33 4.59
N SER A 107 -5.17 1.59 5.12
CA SER A 107 -5.02 0.78 6.33
C SER A 107 -4.99 -0.71 6.00
N ARG A 108 -4.59 -1.52 6.98
CA ARG A 108 -4.67 -2.99 6.86
C ARG A 108 -6.10 -3.41 6.54
N HIS A 109 -6.24 -4.30 5.56
CA HIS A 109 -7.52 -4.91 5.24
C HIS A 109 -8.08 -5.67 6.45
N VAL A 110 -9.33 -5.38 6.79
CA VAL A 110 -10.09 -6.15 7.78
C VAL A 110 -10.46 -7.48 7.17
N ALA A 111 -10.00 -8.58 7.74
CA ALA A 111 -10.22 -9.92 7.23
C ALA A 111 -11.11 -10.75 8.16
N LYS A 112 -12.03 -11.49 7.55
CA LYS A 112 -12.75 -12.61 8.15
C LYS A 112 -12.22 -13.90 7.54
N VAL A 113 -11.64 -14.74 8.37
CA VAL A 113 -10.96 -15.97 7.94
C VAL A 113 -11.61 -17.16 8.61
N THR A 114 -12.21 -18.06 7.84
CA THR A 114 -12.73 -19.33 8.33
C THR A 114 -11.76 -20.44 7.92
N VAL A 115 -11.23 -21.15 8.92
CA VAL A 115 -10.26 -22.24 8.71
C VAL A 115 -10.87 -23.54 9.21
N LYS A 116 -10.82 -24.57 8.36
CA LYS A 116 -11.20 -25.94 8.68
C LYS A 116 -9.98 -26.84 8.59
N LEU A 117 -9.64 -27.49 9.69
CA LEU A 117 -8.47 -28.36 9.83
C LEU A 117 -8.90 -29.79 10.13
N GLY A 118 -8.32 -30.75 9.41
CA GLY A 118 -8.40 -32.17 9.70
C GLY A 118 -7.08 -32.68 10.30
N ALA A 119 -7.18 -33.50 11.35
CA ALA A 119 -6.03 -34.13 11.99
C ALA A 119 -6.31 -35.59 12.41
N LYS A 120 -5.28 -36.42 12.40
CA LYS A 120 -5.27 -37.77 12.98
C LYS A 120 -5.22 -37.72 14.52
N LYS A 121 -5.45 -38.86 15.17
CA LYS A 121 -5.35 -38.98 16.64
C LYS A 121 -3.94 -38.72 17.17
N ASP A 122 -2.92 -38.97 16.36
CA ASP A 122 -1.50 -38.70 16.65
C ASP A 122 -1.11 -37.22 16.46
N GLY A 123 -2.07 -36.35 16.12
CA GLY A 123 -1.87 -34.91 15.91
C GLY A 123 -1.45 -34.52 14.49
N ARG A 124 -1.19 -35.47 13.59
CA ARG A 124 -0.80 -35.14 12.21
C ARG A 124 -1.95 -34.49 11.43
N LEU A 125 -1.70 -33.31 10.87
CA LEU A 125 -2.63 -32.64 9.96
C LEU A 125 -2.80 -33.44 8.66
N THR A 126 -4.01 -33.45 8.11
CA THR A 126 -4.34 -34.21 6.88
C THR A 126 -5.09 -33.39 5.84
N ALA A 127 -5.66 -32.25 6.22
CA ALA A 127 -6.37 -31.36 5.32
C ALA A 127 -6.49 -29.96 5.92
N VAL A 128 -6.39 -28.94 5.07
CA VAL A 128 -6.67 -27.55 5.39
C VAL A 128 -7.59 -26.97 4.33
N LYS A 129 -8.68 -26.33 4.75
CA LYS A 129 -9.51 -25.46 3.90
C LYS A 129 -9.59 -24.09 4.54
N MET A 130 -9.45 -23.04 3.73
CA MET A 130 -9.51 -21.65 4.18
C MET A 130 -10.48 -20.85 3.28
N ASP A 131 -11.48 -20.20 3.89
CA ASP A 131 -12.26 -19.12 3.28
C ASP A 131 -11.71 -17.79 3.83
N PHE A 132 -11.14 -16.97 2.97
CA PHE A 132 -10.49 -15.71 3.33
C PHE A 132 -11.20 -14.56 2.64
N ARG A 133 -11.89 -13.73 3.43
CA ARG A 133 -12.61 -12.55 2.94
C ARG A 133 -11.98 -11.31 3.53
N ALA A 134 -11.63 -10.35 2.70
CA ALA A 134 -11.03 -9.10 3.14
C ALA A 134 -11.88 -7.91 2.66
N ASN A 135 -12.10 -6.95 3.55
CA ASN A 135 -12.62 -5.65 3.18
C ASN A 135 -11.47 -4.81 2.60
N THR A 136 -11.57 -4.49 1.31
CA THR A 136 -10.54 -3.75 0.54
C THR A 136 -10.81 -2.25 0.49
N GLY A 137 -11.89 -1.77 1.11
CA GLY A 137 -12.34 -0.40 0.97
C GLY A 137 -12.77 -0.04 -0.46
N PRO A 138 -12.97 1.26 -0.75
CA PRO A 138 -13.60 1.72 -1.99
C PRO A 138 -12.66 1.80 -3.21
N TYR A 139 -11.33 1.83 -3.00
CA TYR A 139 -10.37 2.15 -4.08
C TYR A 139 -9.60 0.95 -4.63
N GLY A 140 -9.74 -0.23 -3.99
CA GLY A 140 -9.15 -1.46 -4.50
C GLY A 140 -7.62 -1.56 -4.41
N ASN A 141 -6.96 -0.65 -3.69
CA ASN A 141 -5.51 -0.73 -3.43
C ASN A 141 -5.18 -2.09 -2.81
N HIS A 142 -4.28 -2.83 -3.45
CA HIS A 142 -3.88 -4.18 -3.04
C HIS A 142 -5.03 -5.22 -2.88
N SER A 143 -6.21 -4.95 -3.46
CA SER A 143 -7.40 -5.79 -3.36
C SER A 143 -7.24 -7.19 -3.93
N LEU A 144 -6.33 -7.37 -4.89
CA LEU A 144 -5.96 -8.68 -5.40
C LEU A 144 -4.87 -9.31 -4.52
N THR A 145 -3.78 -8.58 -4.29
CA THR A 145 -2.57 -9.13 -3.70
C THR A 145 -2.75 -9.55 -2.24
N VAL A 146 -3.47 -8.77 -1.43
CA VAL A 146 -3.64 -9.09 0.00
C VAL A 146 -4.52 -10.33 0.20
N PRO A 147 -5.73 -10.43 -0.39
CA PRO A 147 -6.57 -11.62 -0.23
C PRO A 147 -5.97 -12.87 -0.87
N CYS A 148 -5.22 -12.75 -1.96
CA CYS A 148 -4.55 -13.92 -2.56
C CYS A 148 -3.41 -14.44 -1.68
N ASN A 149 -2.58 -13.56 -1.13
CA ASN A 149 -1.41 -13.96 -0.35
C ASN A 149 -1.79 -14.65 0.97
N GLY A 150 -2.92 -14.29 1.59
CA GLY A 150 -3.39 -14.90 2.83
C GLY A 150 -3.44 -16.44 2.74
N PRO A 151 -4.28 -17.01 1.85
CA PRO A 151 -4.32 -18.45 1.62
C PRO A 151 -3.08 -18.99 0.90
N ALA A 152 -2.60 -18.31 -0.15
CA ALA A 152 -1.54 -18.86 -1.02
C ALA A 152 -0.21 -19.09 -0.28
N LEU A 153 0.09 -18.27 0.74
CA LEU A 153 1.29 -18.45 1.56
C LEU A 153 1.04 -19.33 2.80
N SER A 154 -0.19 -19.42 3.30
CA SER A 154 -0.50 -20.17 4.53
C SER A 154 -0.80 -21.64 4.28
N LEU A 155 -1.51 -21.96 3.19
CA LEU A 155 -1.92 -23.33 2.89
C LEU A 155 -0.72 -24.27 2.62
N PRO A 156 0.33 -23.86 1.88
CA PRO A 156 1.47 -24.75 1.60
C PRO A 156 2.37 -25.02 2.82
N LEU A 157 2.20 -24.29 3.92
CA LEU A 157 2.98 -24.52 5.14
C LEU A 157 2.62 -25.84 5.83
N TYR A 158 1.49 -26.44 5.46
CA TYR A 158 1.01 -27.68 6.03
C TYR A 158 0.87 -28.74 4.91
N PRO A 159 1.38 -29.96 5.12
CA PRO A 159 1.36 -31.03 4.13
C PRO A 159 -0.05 -31.58 3.85
#